data_AF-A0A8S9TCL8-F1
#
_entry.id   AF-A0A8S9TCL8-F1
#
_cell.length_a   1.000
_cell.length_b   1.000
_cell.length_c   1.000
_cell.angle_alpha   90.00
_cell.angle_beta   90.00
_cell.angle_gamma   90.00
#
_symmetry.space_group_name_H-M   'P 1'
#
loop_
_entity.id
_entity.type
_entity.pdbx_description
1 polymer ?
#
loop_
_entity_poly.entity_id
_entity_poly.type
_entity_poly.pdbx_seq_one_letter_code
_entity_poly.pdbx_strand_id
1 'polypeptide(L)'
;MKVKKISHISAIGFSISVFAASTISIFANTSVVQAQQTTKLPQIATVTGITNGDISCYVDLIDSKRKKYQGLYASYDICAKEKTYLNKKVRLFYGPGKVNDCQSAEPCGKSRTVTSIKRMQLVR
;
A
#
# COMPACT_ATOMS: atom_id res chain seq x y z
N MET A 1 -12.19 -41.52 -51.26
CA MET A 1 -13.27 -42.53 -51.18
C MET A 1 -13.94 -42.46 -49.81
N LYS A 2 -15.19 -42.93 -49.75
CA LYS A 2 -16.23 -42.73 -48.72
C LYS A 2 -15.94 -43.33 -47.32
N VAL A 3 -16.28 -42.54 -46.29
CA VAL A 3 -17.20 -42.79 -45.14
C VAL A 3 -17.15 -44.13 -44.35
N LYS A 4 -17.01 -44.02 -43.01
CA LYS A 4 -17.84 -44.71 -41.98
C LYS A 4 -17.58 -44.11 -40.58
N LYS A 5 -18.48 -43.32 -39.96
CA LYS A 5 -19.70 -43.63 -39.17
C LYS A 5 -19.41 -44.33 -37.82
N ILE A 6 -19.73 -43.70 -36.68
CA ILE A 6 -20.79 -44.09 -35.72
C ILE A 6 -20.65 -43.37 -34.35
N SER A 7 -21.81 -42.97 -33.85
CA SER A 7 -22.16 -42.32 -32.59
C SER A 7 -21.98 -43.22 -31.36
N HIS A 8 -21.57 -42.66 -30.21
CA HIS A 8 -21.94 -43.19 -28.89
C HIS A 8 -22.22 -42.06 -27.88
N ILE A 9 -23.44 -42.14 -27.34
CA ILE A 9 -24.04 -41.34 -26.27
C ILE A 9 -23.66 -41.98 -24.93
N SER A 10 -23.43 -41.20 -23.86
CA SER A 10 -23.88 -41.58 -22.50
C SER A 10 -23.75 -40.44 -21.47
N ALA A 11 -24.93 -40.01 -21.02
CA ALA A 11 -25.36 -39.75 -19.64
C ALA A 11 -24.47 -38.89 -18.72
N ILE A 12 -24.96 -37.68 -18.46
CA ILE A 12 -24.55 -36.79 -17.36
C ILE A 12 -25.29 -37.27 -16.10
N GLY A 13 -24.57 -37.94 -15.19
CA GLY A 13 -25.12 -38.33 -13.89
C GLY A 13 -25.06 -37.17 -12.90
N PHE A 14 -26.21 -36.62 -12.52
CA PHE A 14 -26.35 -35.73 -11.37
C PHE A 14 -26.26 -36.56 -10.07
N SER A 15 -25.12 -36.49 -9.37
CA SER A 15 -25.03 -36.96 -7.97
C SER A 15 -25.32 -35.80 -7.03
N ILE A 16 -26.47 -35.86 -6.37
CA ILE A 16 -26.83 -34.96 -5.26
C ILE A 16 -26.26 -35.58 -4.00
N SER A 17 -25.12 -35.08 -3.53
CA SER A 17 -24.52 -35.50 -2.26
C SER A 17 -25.10 -34.66 -1.11
N VAL A 18 -25.99 -35.27 -0.31
CA VAL A 18 -26.47 -34.71 0.97
C VAL A 18 -25.56 -35.21 2.09
N PHE A 19 -24.63 -34.38 2.51
CA PHE A 19 -23.80 -34.51 3.72
C PHE A 19 -23.68 -33.10 4.33
N ALA A 20 -23.67 -32.83 5.63
CA ALA A 20 -23.69 -33.62 6.84
C ALA A 20 -24.14 -32.69 8.00
N ALA A 21 -24.42 -33.29 9.16
CA ALA A 21 -24.82 -32.62 10.40
C ALA A 21 -23.85 -31.51 10.84
N SER A 22 -24.42 -30.37 11.24
CA SER A 22 -23.72 -29.15 11.67
C SER A 22 -22.98 -29.36 12.99
N THR A 23 -21.65 -29.49 12.94
CA THR A 23 -20.81 -29.38 14.14
C THR A 23 -20.66 -27.91 14.51
N ILE A 24 -20.99 -27.59 15.76
CA ILE A 24 -20.90 -26.25 16.34
C ILE A 24 -19.45 -25.80 16.26
N SER A 25 -19.18 -24.82 15.40
CA SER A 25 -17.86 -24.20 15.28
C SER A 25 -17.63 -23.30 16.49
N ILE A 26 -16.66 -23.66 17.31
CA ILE A 26 -16.21 -22.86 18.46
C ILE A 26 -15.44 -21.67 17.90
N PHE A 27 -16.06 -20.51 17.81
CA PHE A 27 -15.37 -19.26 17.48
C PHE A 27 -14.54 -18.83 18.68
N ALA A 28 -13.32 -19.35 18.80
CA ALA A 28 -12.32 -18.79 19.69
C ALA A 28 -11.94 -17.40 19.13
N ASN A 29 -12.43 -16.33 19.77
CA ASN A 29 -12.01 -14.96 19.50
C ASN A 29 -10.55 -14.80 19.95
N THR A 30 -9.61 -15.23 19.12
CA THR A 30 -8.21 -14.88 19.28
C THR A 30 -8.05 -13.42 18.91
N SER A 31 -8.02 -12.56 19.93
CA SER A 31 -7.55 -11.18 19.79
C SER A 31 -6.08 -11.24 19.40
N VAL A 32 -5.82 -11.33 18.09
CA VAL A 32 -4.48 -11.24 17.53
C VAL A 32 -4.00 -9.81 17.79
N VAL A 33 -3.26 -9.61 18.88
CA VAL A 33 -2.53 -8.36 19.12
C VAL A 33 -1.41 -8.32 18.08
N GLN A 34 -1.72 -7.80 16.90
CA GLN A 34 -0.75 -7.63 15.83
C GLN A 34 0.26 -6.56 16.28
N ALA A 35 1.44 -6.99 16.72
CA ALA A 35 2.54 -6.09 17.05
C ALA A 35 2.79 -5.17 15.85
N GLN A 36 2.51 -3.87 16.01
CA GLN A 36 2.81 -2.86 15.00
C GLN A 36 4.32 -2.78 14.84
N GLN A 37 4.85 -3.43 13.81
CA GLN A 37 6.25 -3.41 13.47
C GLN A 37 6.61 -2.00 13.00
N THR A 38 7.19 -1.19 13.90
CA THR A 38 7.64 0.17 13.60
C THR A 38 8.75 0.09 12.56
N THR A 39 8.40 0.35 11.30
CA THR A 39 9.34 0.23 10.20
C THR A 39 10.30 1.41 10.24
N LYS A 40 11.58 1.14 10.52
CA LYS A 40 12.61 2.19 10.51
C LYS A 40 12.70 2.83 9.12
N LEU A 41 12.53 4.16 9.08
CA LEU A 41 12.62 4.95 7.86
C LEU A 41 14.09 5.14 7.43
N PRO A 42 14.38 5.18 6.12
CA PRO A 42 15.75 5.28 5.62
C PRO A 42 16.25 6.74 5.69
N GLN A 43 17.51 6.94 6.08
CA GLN A 43 18.12 8.28 6.04
C GLN A 43 18.65 8.64 4.64
N ILE A 44 19.00 7.64 3.84
CA ILE A 44 19.47 7.80 2.45
C ILE A 44 18.70 6.81 1.58
N ALA A 45 18.08 7.30 0.52
CA ALA A 45 17.34 6.48 -0.43
C ALA A 45 17.30 7.15 -1.81
N THR A 46 16.88 6.41 -2.83
CA THR A 46 16.55 6.95 -4.15
C THR A 46 15.06 7.25 -4.21
N VAL A 47 14.70 8.44 -4.68
CA VAL A 47 13.30 8.81 -4.91
C VAL A 47 12.80 8.14 -6.18
N THR A 48 11.72 7.37 -6.08
CA THR A 48 11.11 6.65 -7.21
C THR A 48 9.76 7.21 -7.62
N GLY A 49 9.13 8.04 -6.77
CA GLY A 49 7.84 8.66 -7.05
C GLY A 49 7.63 9.88 -6.17
N ILE A 50 6.96 10.89 -6.72
CA ILE A 50 6.50 12.08 -6.01
C ILE A 50 5.08 12.36 -6.51
N THR A 51 4.14 12.51 -5.58
CA THR A 51 2.74 12.80 -5.90
C THR A 51 2.27 13.97 -5.07
N ASN A 52 1.81 15.03 -5.73
CA ASN A 52 1.15 16.15 -5.06
C ASN A 52 -0.31 15.77 -4.80
N GLY A 53 -0.62 15.40 -3.56
CA GLY A 53 -1.98 15.06 -3.16
C GLY A 53 -2.64 16.18 -2.35
N ASP A 54 -3.93 16.05 -2.09
CA ASP A 54 -4.73 17.16 -1.54
C ASP A 54 -4.38 17.53 -0.10
N ILE A 55 -3.89 16.57 0.68
CA ILE A 55 -3.58 16.76 2.11
C ILE A 55 -2.08 16.70 2.43
N SER A 56 -1.25 16.25 1.49
CA SER A 56 0.20 16.20 1.64
C SER A 56 0.91 15.96 0.31
N CYS A 57 2.21 16.24 0.27
CA CYS A 57 3.08 15.65 -0.73
C CYS A 57 3.40 14.21 -0.32
N TYR A 58 3.36 13.29 -1.28
CA TYR A 58 3.70 11.88 -1.06
C TYR A 58 4.97 11.52 -1.82
N VAL A 59 5.84 10.74 -1.19
CA VAL A 59 7.12 10.32 -1.75
C VAL A 59 7.28 8.81 -1.64
N ASP A 60 7.69 8.20 -2.75
CA ASP A 60 8.11 6.82 -2.81
C ASP A 60 9.63 6.73 -2.87
N LEU A 61 10.20 5.79 -2.11
CA LEU A 61 11.63 5.60 -1.95
C LEU A 61 12.03 4.13 -2.13
N ILE A 62 13.26 3.93 -2.58
CA ILE A 62 13.97 2.66 -2.49
C ILE A 62 15.33 2.85 -1.79
N ASP A 63 15.58 2.07 -0.74
CA ASP A 63 16.86 2.13 -0.01
C ASP A 63 17.97 1.30 -0.67
N SER A 64 19.17 1.31 -0.07
CA SER A 64 20.31 0.53 -0.57
C SER A 64 20.12 -0.99 -0.48
N LYS A 65 19.20 -1.45 0.38
CA LYS A 65 18.81 -2.86 0.53
C LYS A 65 17.64 -3.24 -0.38
N ARG A 66 17.27 -2.37 -1.33
CA ARG A 66 16.15 -2.53 -2.26
C ARG A 66 14.79 -2.60 -1.56
N LYS A 67 14.69 -2.17 -0.30
CA LYS A 67 13.43 -2.05 0.41
C LYS A 67 12.66 -0.84 -0.09
N LYS A 68 11.39 -1.07 -0.44
CA LYS A 68 10.48 -0.03 -0.94
C LYS A 68 9.74 0.62 0.22
N TYR A 69 9.56 1.92 0.14
CA TYR A 69 8.74 2.72 1.04
C TYR A 69 7.80 3.54 0.16
N GLN A 70 6.50 3.44 0.38
CA GLN A 70 5.50 4.07 -0.48
C GLN A 70 4.62 5.04 0.30
N GLY A 71 4.18 6.11 -0.36
CA GLY A 71 3.22 7.05 0.18
C GLY A 71 3.71 7.77 1.43
N LEU A 72 5.01 8.02 1.57
CA LEU A 72 5.53 8.73 2.73
C LEU A 72 5.12 10.19 2.69
N TYR A 73 4.57 10.68 3.81
CA TYR A 73 4.25 12.10 3.98
C TYR A 73 5.48 12.97 3.81
N ALA A 74 5.33 14.08 3.09
CA ALA A 74 6.39 15.03 2.79
C ALA A 74 5.85 16.46 2.78
N SER A 75 6.75 17.44 2.94
CA SER A 75 6.41 18.85 2.76
C SER A 75 6.02 19.13 1.30
N TYR A 76 5.06 20.02 1.08
CA TYR A 76 4.68 20.49 -0.27
C TYR A 76 5.86 21.11 -1.04
N ASP A 77 6.85 21.67 -0.35
CA ASP A 77 8.08 22.19 -0.98
C ASP A 77 8.86 21.13 -1.77
N ILE A 78 8.71 19.85 -1.41
CA ILE A 78 9.33 18.73 -2.13
C ILE A 78 8.60 18.48 -3.45
N CYS A 79 7.26 18.53 -3.45
CA CYS A 79 6.45 18.41 -4.65
C CYS A 79 6.72 19.56 -5.63
N ALA A 80 6.89 20.80 -5.14
CA ALA A 80 7.30 21.94 -5.96
C ALA A 80 8.70 21.75 -6.63
N LYS A 81 9.51 20.81 -6.12
CA LYS A 81 10.87 20.51 -6.60
C LYS A 81 10.98 19.11 -7.20
N GLU A 82 9.88 18.53 -7.68
CA GLU A 82 9.84 17.17 -8.23
C GLU A 82 10.98 16.88 -9.21
N LYS A 83 11.16 17.74 -10.23
CA LYS A 83 12.22 17.61 -11.25
C LYS A 83 13.64 17.57 -10.67
N THR A 84 13.84 18.14 -9.49
CA THR A 84 15.13 18.14 -8.79
C THR A 84 15.41 16.80 -8.11
N TYR A 85 14.37 16.15 -7.59
CA TYR A 85 14.52 15.01 -6.68
C TYR A 85 14.16 13.66 -7.31
N LEU A 86 13.26 13.62 -8.28
CA LEU A 86 12.83 12.38 -8.91
C LEU A 86 14.02 11.62 -9.53
N ASN A 87 14.10 10.32 -9.26
CA ASN A 87 15.19 9.43 -9.68
C ASN A 87 16.58 9.82 -9.14
N LYS A 88 16.66 10.67 -8.11
CA LYS A 88 17.91 11.03 -7.45
C LYS A 88 18.08 10.33 -6.12
N LYS A 89 19.33 10.05 -5.78
CA LYS A 89 19.73 9.61 -4.45
C LYS A 89 19.77 10.83 -3.53
N VAL A 90 19.04 10.76 -2.43
CA VAL A 90 18.88 11.87 -1.49
C VAL A 90 19.14 11.43 -0.05
N ARG A 91 19.60 12.38 0.77
CA ARG A 91 19.55 12.31 2.22
C ARG A 91 18.24 12.94 2.68
N LEU A 92 17.51 12.21 3.50
CA LEU A 92 16.19 12.54 4.00
C LEU A 92 16.28 13.12 5.41
N PHE A 93 15.48 14.15 5.66
CA PHE A 93 15.37 14.76 6.97
C PHE A 93 13.90 14.77 7.37
N TYR A 94 13.60 14.06 8.45
CA TYR A 94 12.25 13.86 8.95
C TYR A 94 11.92 14.83 10.08
N GLY A 95 10.64 15.11 10.24
CA GLY A 95 10.11 15.86 11.37
C GLY A 95 8.59 15.73 11.47
N PRO A 96 7.96 16.23 12.55
CA PRO A 96 6.52 16.18 12.70
C PRO A 96 5.82 17.03 11.64
N GLY A 97 4.82 16.47 10.97
CA GLY A 97 3.90 17.18 10.07
C GLY A 97 2.47 17.03 10.56
N LYS A 98 1.66 18.06 10.40
CA LYS A 98 0.21 17.97 10.62
C LYS A 98 -0.46 17.64 9.29
N VAL A 99 -1.29 16.61 9.27
CA VAL A 99 -2.15 16.27 8.14
C VAL A 99 -3.59 16.25 8.60
N ASN A 100 -4.49 16.76 7.78
CA ASN A 100 -5.92 16.77 8.07
C ASN A 100 -6.52 15.41 7.69
N ASP A 101 -7.46 14.92 8.49
CA ASP A 101 -8.07 13.60 8.29
C ASP A 101 -9.14 13.54 7.19
N CYS A 102 -9.49 14.67 6.53
CA CYS A 102 -10.60 14.69 5.56
C CYS A 102 -10.39 15.70 4.43
N GLN A 103 -11.01 15.42 3.27
CA GLN A 103 -11.02 16.23 2.04
C GLN A 103 -12.33 17.04 1.83
N SER A 104 -13.30 16.96 2.76
CA SER A 104 -14.65 17.57 2.65
C SER A 104 -14.77 18.91 3.39
N ALA A 105 -15.85 19.66 3.12
CA ALA A 105 -16.19 20.95 3.75
C ALA A 105 -17.05 20.84 5.03
N GLU A 106 -17.51 19.64 5.39
CA GLU A 106 -18.16 19.32 6.68
C GLU A 106 -17.17 19.49 7.85
N PRO A 107 -17.58 19.56 9.13
CA PRO A 107 -16.66 19.91 10.22
C PRO A 107 -15.52 18.89 10.37
N CYS A 108 -14.43 19.17 9.66
CA CYS A 108 -13.18 18.44 9.65
C CYS A 108 -12.37 18.92 10.85
N GLY A 109 -12.49 18.20 11.96
CA GLY A 109 -12.05 18.71 13.27
C GLY A 109 -10.74 18.13 13.80
N LYS A 110 -10.08 17.21 13.10
CA LYS A 110 -8.91 16.51 13.64
C LYS A 110 -7.76 16.51 12.64
N SER A 111 -6.70 17.24 12.98
CA SER A 111 -5.40 17.08 12.37
C SER A 111 -4.61 16.09 13.20
N ARG A 112 -3.92 15.16 12.55
CA ARG A 112 -3.00 14.23 13.21
C ARG A 112 -1.56 14.58 12.92
N THR A 113 -0.69 14.32 13.89
CA THR A 113 0.75 14.46 13.73
C THR A 113 1.32 13.19 13.11
N VAL A 114 2.00 13.32 11.97
CA VAL A 114 2.68 12.24 11.26
C VAL A 114 4.16 12.55 11.13
N THR A 115 4.99 11.52 10.98
CA THR A 115 6.38 11.72 10.55
C THR A 115 6.38 12.09 9.08
N SER A 116 6.93 13.25 8.75
CA SER A 116 6.93 13.83 7.42
C SER A 116 8.36 14.18 6.98
N ILE A 117 8.68 13.94 5.71
CA ILE A 117 9.94 14.37 5.10
C ILE A 117 9.88 15.90 4.95
N LYS A 118 10.72 16.62 5.71
CA LYS A 118 10.75 18.08 5.71
C LYS A 118 11.67 18.65 4.64
N ARG A 119 12.79 17.98 4.40
CA ARG A 119 13.73 18.36 3.34
C ARG A 119 14.44 17.15 2.78
N MET A 120 14.93 17.32 1.56
CA MET A 120 15.85 16.39 0.90
C MET A 120 17.12 17.13 0.52
N GLN A 121 18.23 16.41 0.54
CA GLN A 121 19.51 16.90 0.04
C GLN A 121 20.06 15.88 -0.94
N LEU A 122 20.45 16.33 -2.14
CA LEU A 122 21.09 15.47 -3.13
C LEU A 122 22.38 14.90 -2.55
N VAL A 123 22.55 13.58 -2.70
CA VAL A 123 23.82 12.90 -2.43
C VAL A 123 24.52 12.79 -3.77
N ARG A 124 25.65 13.50 -3.89
CA ARG A 124 26.54 13.39 -5.05
C ARG A 124 27.39 12.13 -4.94
#